data_AF-A0A7J5V624-F1
#
_entry.id   AF-A0A7J5V624-F1
#
_cell.length_a   1.000
_cell.length_b   1.000
_cell.length_c   1.000
_cell.angle_alpha   90.00
_cell.angle_beta   90.00
_cell.angle_gamma   90.00
#
_symmetry.space_group_name_H-M   'P 1'
#
loop_
_entity.id
_entity.type
_entity.pdbx_description
1 polymer ?
#
loop_
_entity_poly.entity_id
_entity_poly.type
_entity_poly.pdbx_seq_one_letter_code
_entity_poly.pdbx_strand_id
1 'polypeptide(L)'
;KDINKLKSEDKELLNKVDDFISDNSDQIENITSRIKDIYTAIFGALNSPNIFEITKNTEEQKLKINVLPDDVYSNGKNQGRTLVYDLALLFNAIDQNISCPRFLVHDGIFDSLDKSHFISLFQLCEQKLKEKKNFQYIVTLNEQGTFDERFGEKDKLVTREMILNKSIAVLSPSKKLLKMDFK
;
A
#
# COMPACT_ATOMS: atom_id res chain seq x y z
N LYS A 1 33.00 3.21 -30.23
CA LYS A 1 31.56 3.55 -30.36
C LYS A 1 31.46 5.07 -30.44
N ASP A 2 30.73 5.59 -31.42
CA ASP A 2 30.64 7.03 -31.68
C ASP A 2 29.84 7.73 -30.57
N ILE A 3 30.46 8.69 -29.86
CA ILE A 3 29.83 9.39 -28.73
C ILE A 3 28.56 10.13 -29.19
N ASN A 4 28.55 10.64 -30.42
CA ASN A 4 27.40 11.32 -31.01
C ASN A 4 26.23 10.36 -31.27
N LYS A 5 26.53 9.11 -31.65
CA LYS A 5 25.50 8.08 -31.84
C LYS A 5 24.86 7.69 -30.51
N LEU A 6 25.68 7.49 -29.46
CA LEU A 6 25.19 7.18 -28.12
C LEU A 6 24.30 8.31 -27.55
N LYS A 7 24.69 9.58 -27.74
CA LYS A 7 23.86 10.73 -27.32
C LYS A 7 22.52 10.81 -28.06
N SER A 8 22.49 10.45 -29.34
CA SER A 8 21.26 10.39 -30.13
C SER A 8 20.32 9.29 -29.63
N GLU A 9 20.85 8.09 -29.42
CA GLU A 9 20.10 6.94 -28.89
C GLU A 9 19.54 7.24 -27.49
N ASP A 10 20.31 7.91 -26.63
CA ASP A 10 19.85 8.32 -25.30
C ASP A 10 18.70 9.33 -25.35
N LYS A 11 18.75 10.27 -26.30
CA LYS A 11 17.68 11.25 -26.49
C LYS A 11 16.41 10.61 -27.04
N GLU A 12 16.53 9.65 -27.95
CA GLU A 12 15.39 8.88 -28.46
C GLU A 12 14.71 8.07 -27.34
N LEU A 13 15.49 7.48 -26.44
CA LEU A 13 14.98 6.79 -25.25
C LEU A 13 14.20 7.73 -24.33
N LEU A 14 14.72 8.93 -24.07
CA LEU A 14 14.02 9.93 -23.25
C LEU A 14 12.70 10.38 -23.88
N ASN A 15 12.67 10.58 -25.20
CA ASN A 15 11.44 10.93 -25.91
C ASN A 15 10.39 9.81 -25.80
N LYS A 16 10.80 8.54 -25.92
CA LYS A 16 9.89 7.39 -25.72
C LYS A 16 9.29 7.35 -24.31
N VAL A 17 10.01 7.84 -23.30
CA VAL A 17 9.46 7.95 -21.94
C VAL A 17 8.39 9.05 -21.88
N ASP A 18 8.63 10.20 -22.51
CA ASP A 18 7.64 11.27 -22.60
C ASP A 18 6.37 10.78 -23.35
N ASP A 19 6.54 10.09 -24.47
CA ASP A 19 5.44 9.48 -25.24
C ASP A 19 4.67 8.47 -24.38
N PHE A 20 5.36 7.57 -23.66
CA PHE A 20 4.73 6.61 -22.76
C PHE A 20 3.89 7.28 -21.66
N ILE A 21 4.41 8.33 -21.03
CA ILE A 21 3.69 9.06 -19.98
C ILE A 21 2.45 9.73 -20.58
N SER A 22 2.57 10.34 -21.75
CA SER A 22 1.45 10.98 -22.45
C SER A 22 0.38 9.97 -22.85
N ASP A 23 0.76 8.84 -23.42
CA ASP A 23 -0.15 7.79 -23.89
C ASP A 23 -0.88 7.07 -22.75
N ASN A 24 -0.38 7.19 -21.51
CA ASN A 24 -0.91 6.52 -20.33
C ASN A 24 -1.39 7.51 -19.24
N SER A 25 -1.64 8.77 -19.59
CA SER A 25 -2.03 9.82 -18.64
C SER A 25 -3.25 9.40 -17.80
N ASP A 26 -4.27 8.85 -18.44
CA ASP A 26 -5.51 8.46 -17.77
C ASP A 26 -5.29 7.32 -16.77
N GLN A 27 -4.44 6.35 -17.12
CA GLN A 27 -4.08 5.23 -16.24
C GLN A 27 -3.26 5.73 -15.05
N ILE A 28 -2.34 6.66 -15.29
CA ILE A 28 -1.52 7.31 -14.26
C ILE A 28 -2.40 8.12 -13.31
N GLU A 29 -3.34 8.92 -13.82
CA GLU A 29 -4.29 9.68 -13.00
C GLU A 29 -5.19 8.77 -12.17
N ASN A 30 -5.71 7.70 -12.77
CA ASN A 30 -6.53 6.72 -12.07
C ASN A 30 -5.78 6.09 -10.89
N ILE A 31 -4.57 5.57 -11.10
CA ILE A 31 -3.81 4.96 -10.00
C ILE A 31 -3.38 6.02 -8.96
N THR A 32 -3.07 7.24 -9.39
CA THR A 32 -2.76 8.36 -8.48
C THR A 32 -3.94 8.66 -7.56
N SER A 33 -5.15 8.73 -8.10
CA SER A 33 -6.38 8.91 -7.30
C SER A 33 -6.57 7.76 -6.32
N ARG A 34 -6.32 6.51 -6.74
CA ARG A 34 -6.46 5.34 -5.85
C ARG A 34 -5.45 5.37 -4.72
N ILE A 35 -4.18 5.70 -5.00
CA ILE A 35 -3.15 5.84 -3.96
C ILE A 35 -3.57 6.92 -2.97
N LYS A 36 -4.08 8.07 -3.45
CA LYS A 36 -4.59 9.14 -2.58
C LYS A 36 -5.74 8.70 -1.70
N ASP A 37 -6.73 8.00 -2.26
CA ASP A 37 -7.91 7.53 -1.53
C ASP A 37 -7.50 6.57 -0.40
N ILE A 38 -6.65 5.59 -0.72
CA ILE A 38 -6.16 4.59 0.24
C ILE A 38 -5.30 5.25 1.31
N TYR A 39 -4.38 6.13 0.92
CA TYR A 39 -3.58 6.90 1.87
C TYR A 39 -4.50 7.66 2.82
N THR A 40 -5.48 8.39 2.28
CA THR A 40 -6.36 9.26 3.06
C THR A 40 -7.20 8.47 4.06
N ALA A 41 -7.68 7.30 3.63
CA ALA A 41 -8.44 6.40 4.49
C ALA A 41 -7.62 5.85 5.67
N ILE A 42 -6.32 5.59 5.49
CA ILE A 42 -5.48 4.94 6.51
C ILE A 42 -4.75 5.97 7.38
N PHE A 43 -4.14 6.97 6.77
CA PHE A 43 -3.22 7.93 7.39
C PHE A 43 -3.80 9.36 7.53
N GLY A 44 -4.99 9.61 6.98
CA GLY A 44 -5.61 10.94 6.98
C GLY A 44 -5.13 11.83 5.82
N ALA A 45 -5.40 13.13 5.90
CA ALA A 45 -5.21 14.04 4.78
C ALA A 45 -3.74 14.10 4.29
N LEU A 46 -3.55 13.99 2.98
CA LEU A 46 -2.26 14.18 2.32
C LEU A 46 -2.24 15.51 1.58
N ASN A 47 -1.46 16.46 2.09
CA ASN A 47 -1.24 17.77 1.48
C ASN A 47 0.01 17.75 0.60
N SER A 48 0.06 16.84 -0.38
CA SER A 48 1.12 16.81 -1.36
C SER A 48 0.57 16.65 -2.78
N PRO A 49 1.09 17.43 -3.75
CA PRO A 49 0.74 17.25 -5.15
C PRO A 49 1.35 15.98 -5.75
N ASN A 50 2.46 15.47 -5.19
CA ASN A 50 3.26 14.42 -5.80
C ASN A 50 3.00 13.06 -5.13
N ILE A 51 1.79 12.53 -5.36
CA ILE A 51 1.33 11.27 -4.76
C ILE A 51 1.83 10.07 -5.55
N PHE A 52 1.75 10.15 -6.87
CA PHE A 52 2.28 9.16 -7.78
C PHE A 52 2.73 9.88 -9.04
N GLU A 53 3.95 9.62 -9.47
CA GLU A 53 4.55 10.33 -10.60
C GLU A 53 5.47 9.39 -11.36
N ILE A 54 5.38 9.42 -12.69
CA ILE A 54 6.33 8.80 -13.58
C ILE A 54 7.03 9.94 -14.33
N THR A 55 8.33 10.05 -14.17
CA THR A 55 9.15 11.08 -14.82
C THR A 55 10.29 10.45 -15.58
N LYS A 56 10.79 11.17 -16.59
CA LYS A 56 12.08 10.85 -17.18
C LYS A 56 13.19 11.14 -16.19
N ASN A 57 14.22 10.31 -16.20
CA ASN A 57 15.46 10.53 -15.48
C ASN A 57 16.62 10.57 -16.48
N THR A 58 17.49 11.57 -16.35
CA THR A 58 18.61 11.80 -17.27
C THR A 58 19.82 10.94 -16.97
N GLU A 59 19.81 10.23 -15.84
CA GLU A 59 20.86 9.31 -15.41
C GLU A 59 20.80 7.96 -16.16
N GLU A 60 21.43 6.91 -15.63
CA GLU A 60 21.40 5.56 -16.23
C GLU A 60 19.98 5.01 -16.33
N GLN A 61 19.15 5.27 -15.32
CA GLN A 61 17.73 4.94 -15.33
C GLN A 61 16.99 6.03 -16.09
N LYS A 62 16.38 5.69 -17.23
CA LYS A 62 15.64 6.67 -18.05
C LYS A 62 14.27 7.02 -17.52
N LEU A 63 13.76 6.23 -16.57
CA LEU A 63 12.43 6.34 -15.99
C LEU A 63 12.54 6.30 -14.47
N LYS A 64 11.85 7.22 -13.81
CA LYS A 64 11.75 7.33 -12.35
C LYS A 64 10.28 7.27 -11.95
N ILE A 65 9.97 6.40 -11.01
CA ILE A 65 8.63 6.25 -10.44
C ILE A 65 8.69 6.70 -8.99
N ASN A 66 7.90 7.71 -8.65
CA ASN A 66 7.74 8.20 -7.29
C ASN A 66 6.38 7.72 -6.78
N VAL A 67 6.37 7.08 -5.61
CA VAL A 67 5.15 6.64 -4.92
C VAL A 67 5.18 7.22 -3.51
N LEU A 68 4.28 8.16 -3.28
CA LEU A 68 4.19 9.00 -2.09
C LEU A 68 5.46 9.86 -1.84
N PRO A 69 5.31 11.04 -1.23
CA PRO A 69 6.44 11.93 -1.01
C PRO A 69 7.33 11.49 0.17
N ASP A 70 8.60 11.95 0.17
CA ASP A 70 9.68 11.54 1.10
C ASP A 70 9.58 12.09 2.52
N ASP A 71 8.82 13.15 2.69
CA ASP A 71 8.56 13.86 3.94
C ASP A 71 7.41 13.25 4.76
N VAL A 72 6.61 12.38 4.15
CA VAL A 72 5.38 11.86 4.77
C VAL A 72 5.62 10.88 5.92
N TYR A 73 6.84 10.33 6.07
CA TYR A 73 7.11 9.34 7.11
C TYR A 73 8.53 9.48 7.68
N SER A 74 8.67 9.75 8.98
CA SER A 74 9.98 9.85 9.65
C SER A 74 10.45 8.55 10.32
N ASN A 75 9.56 7.59 10.57
CA ASN A 75 9.87 6.22 11.02
C ASN A 75 8.76 5.28 10.50
N GLY A 76 9.11 4.19 9.79
CA GLY A 76 8.15 3.27 9.13
C GLY A 76 7.94 3.49 7.62
N LYS A 77 8.83 4.30 6.99
CA LYS A 77 8.77 4.80 5.60
C LYS A 77 8.28 3.80 4.55
N ASN A 78 8.89 2.62 4.50
CA ASN A 78 8.63 1.70 3.39
C ASN A 78 7.39 0.86 3.63
N GLN A 79 7.09 0.48 4.89
CA GLN A 79 5.92 -0.34 5.19
C GLN A 79 4.62 0.41 4.89
N GLY A 80 4.51 1.68 5.29
CA GLY A 80 3.35 2.51 4.95
C GLY A 80 3.17 2.69 3.44
N ARG A 81 4.26 2.96 2.72
CA ARG A 81 4.24 3.09 1.25
C ARG A 81 3.81 1.80 0.55
N THR A 82 4.41 0.67 0.93
CA THR A 82 4.06 -0.66 0.43
C THR A 82 2.59 -0.95 0.70
N LEU A 83 2.12 -0.72 1.93
CA LEU A 83 0.72 -0.92 2.30
C LEU A 83 -0.24 -0.14 1.40
N VAL A 84 0.00 1.17 1.23
CA VAL A 84 -0.87 2.03 0.40
C VAL A 84 -0.83 1.59 -1.05
N TYR A 85 0.37 1.35 -1.59
CA TYR A 85 0.54 0.99 -2.99
C TYR A 85 -0.13 -0.35 -3.32
N ASP A 86 0.10 -1.39 -2.52
CA ASP A 86 -0.43 -2.73 -2.78
C ASP A 86 -1.96 -2.77 -2.67
N LEU A 87 -2.53 -2.05 -1.71
CA LEU A 87 -3.99 -1.89 -1.58
C LEU A 87 -4.57 -1.09 -2.75
N ALA A 88 -3.91 0.00 -3.16
CA ALA A 88 -4.34 0.79 -4.31
C ALA A 88 -4.34 -0.05 -5.59
N LEU A 89 -3.30 -0.87 -5.81
CA LEU A 89 -3.25 -1.82 -6.92
C LEU A 89 -4.37 -2.86 -6.84
N LEU A 90 -4.57 -3.49 -5.68
CA LEU A 90 -5.62 -4.50 -5.49
C LEU A 90 -7.00 -3.93 -5.83
N PHE A 91 -7.35 -2.78 -5.26
CA PHE A 91 -8.67 -2.17 -5.48
C PHE A 91 -8.81 -1.55 -6.87
N ASN A 92 -7.74 -0.98 -7.44
CA ASN A 92 -7.75 -0.52 -8.83
C ASN A 92 -8.03 -1.69 -9.77
N ALA A 93 -7.34 -2.82 -9.57
CA ALA A 93 -7.53 -4.00 -10.39
C ALA A 93 -8.95 -4.57 -10.25
N ILE A 94 -9.56 -4.49 -9.06
CA ILE A 94 -10.96 -4.91 -8.84
C ILE A 94 -11.90 -4.01 -9.63
N ASP A 95 -11.74 -2.70 -9.50
CA ASP A 95 -12.63 -1.71 -10.12
C ASP A 95 -12.52 -1.73 -11.65
N GLN A 96 -11.32 -1.96 -12.18
CA GLN A 96 -11.04 -2.06 -13.62
C GLN A 96 -11.29 -3.48 -14.18
N ASN A 97 -11.79 -4.41 -13.36
CA ASN A 97 -12.01 -5.81 -13.73
C ASN A 97 -10.78 -6.49 -14.39
N ILE A 98 -9.57 -6.13 -13.94
CA ILE A 98 -8.32 -6.72 -14.43
C ILE A 98 -8.22 -8.16 -13.92
N SER A 99 -7.96 -9.11 -14.82
CA SER A 99 -7.81 -10.53 -14.49
C SER A 99 -6.51 -10.78 -13.70
N CYS A 100 -6.59 -10.70 -12.38
CA CYS A 100 -5.49 -10.93 -11.47
C CYS A 100 -6.01 -11.47 -10.12
N PRO A 101 -5.13 -12.03 -9.27
CA PRO A 101 -5.53 -12.51 -7.96
C PRO A 101 -6.23 -11.42 -7.13
N ARG A 102 -7.36 -11.76 -6.53
CA ARG A 102 -8.11 -10.88 -5.62
C ARG A 102 -7.71 -11.09 -4.16
N PHE A 103 -6.45 -11.40 -3.91
CA PHE A 103 -5.95 -11.54 -2.56
C PHE A 103 -4.61 -10.86 -2.36
N LEU A 104 -4.38 -10.41 -1.13
CA LEU A 104 -3.14 -9.76 -0.71
C LEU A 104 -2.71 -10.37 0.63
N VAL A 105 -1.41 -10.56 0.82
CA VAL A 105 -0.83 -11.09 2.04
C VAL A 105 0.32 -10.20 2.47
N HIS A 106 0.27 -9.72 3.71
CA HIS A 106 1.32 -8.92 4.31
C HIS A 106 1.78 -9.54 5.62
N ASP A 107 3.08 -9.80 5.75
CA ASP A 107 3.69 -10.24 7.00
C ASP A 107 4.46 -9.07 7.64
N GLY A 108 4.15 -8.74 8.89
CA GLY A 108 4.86 -7.70 9.65
C GLY A 108 4.69 -6.26 9.13
N ILE A 109 3.76 -5.99 8.21
CA ILE A 109 3.56 -4.65 7.63
C ILE A 109 3.18 -3.58 8.66
N PHE A 110 2.71 -4.01 9.84
CA PHE A 110 2.32 -3.13 10.94
C PHE A 110 3.38 -3.02 12.03
N ASP A 111 4.55 -3.67 11.91
CA ASP A 111 5.56 -3.67 12.96
C ASP A 111 6.13 -2.26 13.24
N SER A 112 6.15 -1.37 12.24
CA SER A 112 6.58 0.03 12.40
C SER A 112 5.45 1.06 12.29
N LEU A 113 4.20 0.61 12.15
CA LEU A 113 3.04 1.49 12.02
C LEU A 113 2.28 1.58 13.34
N ASP A 114 1.70 2.74 13.63
CA ASP A 114 0.80 2.88 14.77
C ASP A 114 -0.45 1.99 14.62
N LYS A 115 -0.95 1.47 15.74
CA LYS A 115 -2.16 0.64 15.83
C LYS A 115 -3.39 1.36 15.28
N SER A 116 -3.43 2.69 15.38
CA SER A 116 -4.50 3.52 14.81
C SER A 116 -4.65 3.28 13.29
N HIS A 117 -3.54 3.15 12.55
CA HIS A 117 -3.57 2.86 11.11
C HIS A 117 -4.16 1.49 10.80
N PHE A 118 -3.95 0.49 11.67
CA PHE A 118 -4.60 -0.82 11.52
C PHE A 118 -6.12 -0.71 11.67
N ILE A 119 -6.61 0.07 12.63
CA ILE A 119 -8.06 0.30 12.81
C ILE A 119 -8.65 0.96 11.57
N SER A 120 -7.99 2.01 11.07
CA SER A 120 -8.39 2.69 9.83
C SER A 120 -8.42 1.74 8.63
N LEU A 121 -7.41 0.87 8.50
CA LEU A 121 -7.39 -0.15 7.45
C LEU A 121 -8.54 -1.16 7.60
N PHE A 122 -8.80 -1.63 8.82
CA PHE A 122 -9.90 -2.55 9.09
C PHE A 122 -11.24 -1.94 8.67
N GLN A 123 -11.49 -0.67 9.04
CA GLN A 123 -12.68 0.07 8.63
C GLN A 123 -12.79 0.21 7.11
N LEU A 124 -11.68 0.53 6.44
CA LEU A 124 -11.59 0.58 4.98
C LEU A 124 -11.95 -0.77 4.34
N CYS A 125 -11.39 -1.88 4.84
CA CYS A 125 -11.71 -3.22 4.34
C CYS A 125 -13.20 -3.55 4.53
N GLU A 126 -13.77 -3.29 5.70
CA GLU A 126 -15.20 -3.50 5.95
C GLU A 126 -16.07 -2.65 5.01
N GLN A 127 -15.67 -1.40 4.73
CA GLN A 127 -16.34 -0.55 3.74
C GLN A 127 -16.27 -1.19 2.34
N LYS A 128 -15.11 -1.68 1.91
CA LYS A 128 -14.97 -2.32 0.58
C LYS A 128 -15.79 -3.60 0.46
N LEU A 129 -15.92 -4.37 1.53
CA LEU A 129 -16.82 -5.52 1.58
C LEU A 129 -18.29 -5.09 1.48
N LYS A 130 -18.71 -3.99 2.15
CA LYS A 130 -20.06 -3.42 2.02
C LYS A 130 -20.36 -2.89 0.61
N GLU A 131 -19.34 -2.37 -0.08
CA GLU A 131 -19.39 -2.01 -1.51
C GLU A 131 -19.45 -3.24 -2.44
N LYS A 132 -19.56 -4.46 -1.89
CA LYS A 132 -19.59 -5.74 -2.62
C LYS A 132 -18.32 -6.02 -3.43
N LYS A 133 -17.17 -5.46 -3.03
CA LYS A 133 -15.88 -5.83 -3.59
C LYS A 133 -15.47 -7.22 -3.08
N ASN A 134 -15.16 -8.12 -4.00
CA ASN A 134 -14.69 -9.46 -3.67
C ASN A 134 -13.17 -9.49 -3.57
N PHE A 135 -12.65 -9.67 -2.35
CA PHE A 135 -11.21 -9.80 -2.11
C PHE A 135 -10.92 -10.55 -0.81
N GLN A 136 -9.69 -11.01 -0.64
CA GLN A 136 -9.17 -11.56 0.61
C GLN A 136 -7.89 -10.81 1.00
N TYR A 137 -7.83 -10.30 2.23
CA TYR A 137 -6.61 -9.67 2.74
C TYR A 137 -6.17 -10.40 4.02
N ILE A 138 -4.95 -10.91 4.00
CA ILE A 138 -4.35 -11.64 5.11
C ILE A 138 -3.20 -10.79 5.63
N VAL A 139 -3.21 -10.51 6.94
CA VAL A 139 -2.15 -9.76 7.59
C VAL A 139 -1.79 -10.38 8.93
N THR A 140 -0.51 -10.35 9.27
CA THR A 140 -0.03 -10.71 10.60
C THR A 140 0.07 -9.47 11.48
N LEU A 141 -0.29 -9.64 12.76
CA LEU A 141 -0.25 -8.57 13.75
C LEU A 141 0.41 -9.12 15.01
N ASN A 142 1.46 -8.44 15.44
CA ASN A 142 2.05 -8.69 16.74
C ASN A 142 1.25 -7.95 17.82
N GLU A 143 0.79 -8.67 18.84
CA GLU A 143 0.17 -8.05 20.03
C GLU A 143 1.27 -7.41 20.89
N GLN A 144 1.75 -6.23 20.50
CA GLN A 144 2.64 -5.43 21.35
C GLN A 144 1.82 -4.45 22.19
N GLY A 145 1.74 -4.72 23.50
CA GLY A 145 0.96 -3.93 24.46
C GLY A 145 -0.52 -4.32 24.48
N THR A 146 -1.09 -4.36 25.68
CA THR A 146 -2.50 -4.66 25.93
C THR A 146 -3.38 -3.86 24.96
N PHE A 147 -4.27 -4.56 24.26
CA PHE A 147 -5.36 -3.98 23.49
C PHE A 147 -6.36 -3.20 24.39
N ASP A 148 -6.02 -2.95 25.65
CA ASP A 148 -6.97 -2.61 26.69
C ASP A 148 -6.86 -1.15 27.20
N GLU A 149 -5.80 -0.39 26.88
CA GLU A 149 -5.60 0.91 27.57
C GLU A 149 -5.40 2.15 26.69
N ARG A 150 -5.31 2.03 25.36
CA ARG A 150 -5.24 3.21 24.45
C ARG A 150 -5.96 3.03 23.12
N PHE A 151 -7.01 2.21 23.08
CA PHE A 151 -8.05 2.46 22.07
C PHE A 151 -8.68 3.79 22.47
N GLY A 152 -8.19 4.88 21.88
CA GLY A 152 -8.63 6.23 22.20
C GLY A 152 -10.16 6.27 22.20
N GLU A 153 -10.74 6.99 23.16
CA GLU A 153 -12.18 7.11 23.38
C GLU A 153 -13.02 7.49 22.13
N LYS A 154 -12.36 7.80 21.01
CA LYS A 154 -12.96 8.08 19.70
C LYS A 154 -13.54 6.86 18.97
N ASP A 155 -13.07 5.63 19.20
CA ASP A 155 -13.49 4.48 18.38
C ASP A 155 -13.99 3.28 19.20
N LYS A 156 -15.19 3.39 19.76
CA LYS A 156 -15.96 2.25 20.30
C LYS A 156 -16.41 1.23 19.22
N LEU A 157 -16.08 1.47 17.95
CA LEU A 157 -16.59 0.72 16.79
C LEU A 157 -15.76 -0.51 16.40
N VAL A 158 -14.50 -0.60 16.82
CA VAL A 158 -13.62 -1.74 16.53
C VAL A 158 -12.98 -2.19 17.84
N THR A 159 -13.49 -3.28 18.41
CA THR A 159 -12.98 -3.83 19.67
C THR A 159 -11.98 -4.95 19.42
N ARG A 160 -11.14 -5.23 20.43
CA ARG A 160 -10.26 -6.41 20.45
C ARG A 160 -11.05 -7.70 20.17
N GLU A 161 -12.21 -7.85 20.80
CA GLU A 161 -13.07 -9.01 20.63
C GLU A 161 -13.53 -9.18 19.17
N MET A 162 -13.90 -8.08 18.49
CA MET A 162 -14.25 -8.13 17.07
C MET A 162 -13.07 -8.59 16.20
N ILE A 163 -11.86 -8.11 16.49
CA ILE A 163 -10.65 -8.50 15.77
C ILE A 163 -10.36 -9.99 15.98
N LEU A 164 -10.42 -10.47 17.23
CA LEU A 164 -10.20 -11.87 17.57
C LEU A 164 -11.25 -12.79 16.93
N ASN A 165 -12.52 -12.38 16.91
CA ASN A 165 -13.60 -13.15 16.28
C ASN A 165 -13.44 -13.27 14.76
N LYS A 166 -12.79 -12.29 14.11
CA LYS A 166 -12.45 -12.33 12.68
C LYS A 166 -11.06 -12.91 12.40
N SER A 167 -10.26 -13.17 13.43
CA SER A 167 -8.92 -13.75 13.27
C SER A 167 -9.01 -15.22 12.87
N ILE A 168 -8.35 -15.56 11.77
CA ILE A 168 -8.26 -16.95 11.29
C ILE A 168 -7.44 -17.79 12.27
N ALA A 169 -6.35 -17.22 12.80
CA ALA A 169 -5.49 -17.87 13.77
C ALA A 169 -4.96 -16.85 14.78
N VAL A 170 -4.97 -17.24 16.05
CA VAL A 170 -4.26 -16.55 17.13
C VAL A 170 -3.14 -17.47 17.58
N LEU A 171 -1.91 -17.01 17.43
CA LEU A 171 -0.70 -17.78 17.70
C LEU A 171 -0.03 -17.28 18.98
N SER A 172 0.58 -18.20 19.72
CA SER A 172 1.34 -17.90 20.94
C SER A 172 2.45 -18.93 21.13
N PRO A 173 3.38 -18.74 22.07
CA PRO A 173 4.39 -19.77 22.39
C PRO A 173 3.77 -21.13 22.73
N SER A 174 2.59 -21.15 23.35
CA SER A 174 1.83 -22.38 23.67
C SER A 174 0.92 -22.86 22.54
N LYS A 175 0.62 -22.01 21.54
CA LYS A 175 -0.25 -22.30 20.39
C LYS A 175 0.47 -21.96 19.10
N LYS A 176 1.34 -22.88 18.67
CA LYS A 176 2.22 -22.72 17.50
C LYS A 176 1.49 -23.00 16.18
N LEU A 177 1.94 -22.33 15.13
CA LEU A 177 1.56 -22.68 13.76
C LEU A 177 2.09 -24.10 13.45
N LEU A 178 1.21 -25.01 13.05
CA LEU A 178 1.53 -26.43 12.81
C LEU A 178 2.03 -27.25 14.03
N LYS A 179 1.85 -26.75 15.26
CA LYS A 179 2.26 -27.43 16.51
C LYS A 179 3.77 -27.74 16.61
N MET A 180 4.62 -27.03 15.88
CA MET A 180 6.07 -27.22 15.90
C MET A 180 6.81 -25.89 15.98
N ASP A 181 8.08 -25.94 16.40
CA ASP A 181 9.00 -24.81 16.29
C ASP A 181 9.69 -24.83 14.93
N PHE A 182 9.77 -23.68 14.29
CA PHE A 182 10.62 -23.48 13.12
C PHE A 182 11.97 -22.95 13.62
N LYS A 183 13.03 -23.71 13.34
CA LYS A 183 14.42 -23.35 13.66
C LYS A 183 15.10 -22.72 12.45
#